data_AF-A0A5E6NIL3-F1
#
_entry.id   AF-A0A5E6NIL3-F1
#
_cell.length_a   1.000
_cell.length_b   1.000
_cell.length_c   1.000
_cell.angle_alpha   90.00
_cell.angle_beta   90.00
_cell.angle_gamma   90.00
#
_symmetry.space_group_name_H-M   'P 1'
#
loop_
_entity.id
_entity.type
_entity.pdbx_description
1 polymer ?
#
loop_
_entity_poly.entity_id
_entity_poly.type
_entity_poly.pdbx_seq_one_letter_code
_entity_poly.pdbx_strand_id
1 'polypeptide(L)' 'MIANGNLVLESTGPTLMILGSGGADTTANTIMFRFSEAIRGGSFTVDDISITNGTIIPHSFYRVNATEYIIIVTPI' A
#
# COMPACT_ATOMS: atom_id res chain seq x y z
N MET A 1 -1.24 12.60 45.84
CA MET A 1 -1.87 13.50 44.85
C MET A 1 -1.70 12.84 43.49
N ILE A 2 -2.73 12.13 43.02
CA ILE A 2 -2.71 11.59 41.65
C ILE A 2 -3.14 12.72 40.71
N ALA A 3 -2.32 13.03 39.71
CA ALA A 3 -2.72 13.98 38.68
C ALA A 3 -3.79 13.31 37.81
N ASN A 4 -5.01 13.85 37.82
CA ASN A 4 -6.10 13.49 36.90
C ASN A 4 -5.81 14.08 35.51
N GLY A 5 -4.68 13.70 34.91
CA GLY A 5 -4.35 14.06 33.54
C GLY A 5 -5.09 13.14 32.58
N ASN A 6 -5.91 13.72 31.70
CA ASN A 6 -6.50 12.99 30.58
C ASN A 6 -5.37 12.50 29.66
N LEU A 7 -5.09 11.20 29.67
CA LEU A 7 -4.06 10.58 28.86
C LEU A 7 -4.63 10.39 27.45
N VAL A 8 -4.39 11.37 26.56
CA VAL A 8 -4.72 11.21 25.14
C VAL A 8 -3.60 10.42 24.50
N LEU A 9 -3.88 9.15 24.16
CA LEU A 9 -2.97 8.32 23.39
C LEU A 9 -3.19 8.62 21.91
N GLU A 10 -2.35 9.47 21.33
CA GLU A 10 -2.32 9.68 19.87
C GLU A 10 -1.79 8.39 19.22
N SER A 11 -2.67 7.62 18.58
CA SER A 11 -2.27 6.48 17.76
C SER A 11 -2.02 6.98 16.34
N THR A 12 -0.76 6.98 15.92
CA THR A 12 -0.46 7.09 14.49
C THR A 12 -0.83 5.78 13.83
N GLY A 13 -1.77 5.80 12.89
CA GLY A 13 -2.11 4.63 12.09
C GLY A 13 -0.94 4.13 11.24
N PRO A 14 -1.12 3.03 10.49
CA PRO A 14 -0.07 2.43 9.67
C PRO A 14 0.45 3.43 8.64
N THR A 15 1.77 3.43 8.45
CA THR A 15 2.40 4.12 7.32
C THR A 15 2.51 3.18 6.14
N LEU A 16 2.50 3.72 4.92
CA LEU A 16 2.62 2.96 3.69
C LEU A 16 3.90 3.35 2.96
N MET A 17 4.73 2.36 2.66
CA MET A 17 5.89 2.50 1.77
C MET A 17 5.57 1.85 0.42
N ILE A 18 5.88 2.57 -0.67
CA ILE A 18 5.70 2.08 -2.04
C ILE A 18 7.08 1.78 -2.61
N LEU A 19 7.27 0.55 -3.08
CA LEU A 19 8.50 0.08 -3.72
C LEU A 19 8.15 -0.35 -5.14
N GLY A 20 8.90 0.11 -6.13
CA GLY A 20 8.73 -0.29 -7.53
C GLY A 20 9.96 -0.99 -8.06
N SER A 21 9.76 -1.92 -9.00
CA SER A 21 10.82 -2.44 -9.86
C SER A 21 10.39 -2.39 -11.33
N GLY A 22 11.36 -2.14 -12.22
CA GLY A 22 11.16 -1.98 -13.66
C GLY A 22 11.59 -0.61 -14.18
N GLY A 23 11.10 -0.22 -15.35
CA GLY A 23 11.48 1.02 -16.05
C GLY A 23 10.36 1.56 -16.95
N ALA A 24 10.66 2.60 -17.74
CA ALA A 24 9.70 3.12 -18.72
C ALA A 24 9.55 2.17 -19.94
N ASP A 25 10.64 1.48 -20.31
CA ASP A 25 10.69 0.62 -21.50
C ASP A 25 10.33 -0.85 -21.22
N THR A 26 9.86 -1.16 -20.01
CA THR A 26 9.45 -2.51 -19.61
C THR A 26 7.96 -2.71 -19.86
N THR A 27 7.58 -3.92 -20.27
CA THR A 27 6.17 -4.27 -20.50
C THR A 27 5.39 -4.50 -19.20
N ALA A 28 6.10 -4.69 -18.09
CA ALA A 28 5.54 -4.94 -16.77
C ALA A 28 6.47 -4.39 -15.67
N ASN A 29 5.91 -3.59 -14.78
CA ASN A 29 6.53 -3.11 -13.55
C ASN A 29 5.79 -3.69 -12.35
N THR A 30 6.55 -4.22 -11.39
CA THR A 30 5.98 -4.71 -10.14
C THR A 30 6.00 -3.60 -9.12
N ILE A 31 4.85 -3.26 -8.57
CA ILE A 31 4.73 -2.28 -7.49
C ILE A 31 4.28 -3.00 -6.22
N MET A 32 5.04 -2.83 -5.16
CA MET A 32 4.77 -3.36 -3.82
C MET A 32 4.34 -2.23 -2.89
N PHE A 33 3.24 -2.47 -2.19
CA PHE A 33 2.72 -1.64 -1.11
C PHE A 33 3.02 -2.35 0.20
N ARG A 34 3.85 -1.73 1.05
CA ARG A 34 4.23 -2.29 2.36
C ARG A 34 3.79 -1.38 3.49
N PHE A 35 2.82 -1.84 4.28
CA PHE A 35 2.37 -1.19 5.50
C PHE A 35 3.36 -1.45 6.65
N SER A 36 3.53 -0.49 7.56
CA SER A 36 4.39 -0.63 8.74
C SER A 36 3.88 -1.63 9.77
N GLU A 37 2.59 -1.99 9.68
CA GLU A 37 1.93 -3.00 10.51
C GLU A 37 0.78 -3.65 9.75
N ALA A 38 0.23 -4.73 10.31
CA ALA A 38 -0.88 -5.44 9.68
C ALA A 38 -2.13 -4.57 9.60
N ILE A 39 -2.73 -4.48 8.42
CA ILE A 39 -3.99 -3.76 8.21
C ILE A 39 -5.19 -4.73 8.19
N ARG A 40 -6.37 -4.20 8.47
CA ARG A 40 -7.62 -4.95 8.39
C ARG A 40 -7.81 -5.47 6.96
N GLY A 41 -8.18 -6.74 6.81
CA GLY A 41 -8.48 -7.31 5.50
C GLY A 41 -9.58 -6.52 4.78
N GLY A 42 -9.36 -6.18 3.52
CA GLY A 42 -10.29 -5.40 2.69
C GLY A 42 -10.27 -3.89 2.93
N SER A 43 -9.40 -3.36 3.80
CA SER A 43 -9.24 -1.90 3.97
C SER A 43 -8.28 -1.26 2.96
N PHE A 44 -7.66 -2.07 2.11
CA PHE A 44 -6.84 -1.62 0.99
C PHE A 44 -7.17 -2.50 -0.21
N THR A 45 -7.56 -1.85 -1.30
CA THR A 45 -8.11 -2.45 -2.51
C THR A 45 -7.50 -1.79 -3.75
N VAL A 46 -7.77 -2.33 -4.92
CA VAL A 46 -7.32 -1.71 -6.18
C VAL A 46 -7.95 -0.32 -6.41
N ASP A 47 -9.14 -0.07 -5.84
CA ASP A 47 -9.84 1.21 -5.97
C ASP A 47 -9.14 2.34 -5.20
N ASP A 48 -8.27 2.00 -4.24
CA ASP A 48 -7.44 2.95 -3.50
C ASP A 48 -6.17 3.36 -4.28
N ILE A 49 -5.95 2.82 -5.49
CA ILE A 49 -4.73 2.99 -6.28
C ILE A 49 -5.03 3.72 -7.59
N SER A 50 -4.44 4.90 -7.76
CA SER A 50 -4.39 5.61 -9.03
C SER A 50 -2.99 5.55 -9.64
N ILE A 51 -2.89 5.21 -10.93
CA ILE A 51 -1.63 5.22 -11.69
C ILE A 51 -1.67 6.32 -12.75
N THR A 52 -0.58 7.07 -12.86
CA THR A 52 -0.33 8.01 -13.96
C THR A 52 0.76 7.44 -14.87
N ASN A 53 0.67 7.68 -16.18
CA ASN A 53 1.61 7.15 -17.19
C ASN A 53 1.81 5.63 -17.11
N GLY A 54 0.74 4.93 -16.76
CA GLY A 54 0.66 3.49 -16.84
C GLY A 54 -0.75 2.99 -16.53
N THR A 55 -0.97 1.70 -16.73
CA THR A 55 -2.23 1.02 -16.43
C THR A 55 -1.97 -0.20 -15.57
N ILE A 56 -2.80 -0.43 -14.55
CA ILE A 56 -2.76 -1.67 -13.77
C ILE A 56 -3.19 -2.83 -14.67
N ILE A 57 -2.41 -3.90 -14.68
CA ILE A 57 -2.78 -5.13 -15.37
C ILE A 57 -4.00 -5.73 -14.63
N PRO A 58 -5.11 -6.04 -15.32
CA PRO A 58 -6.29 -6.64 -14.70
C PRO A 58 -5.94 -7.88 -13.86
N HIS A 59 -6.57 -8.00 -12.69
CA HIS A 59 -6.37 -9.11 -11.75
C HIS A 59 -4.95 -9.25 -11.16
N SER A 60 -4.05 -8.28 -11.38
CA SER A 60 -2.70 -8.30 -10.80
C SER A 60 -2.63 -7.86 -9.33
N PHE A 61 -3.69 -7.24 -8.80
CA PHE A 61 -3.76 -6.88 -7.39
C PHE A 61 -3.96 -8.12 -6.52
N TYR A 62 -2.98 -8.43 -5.66
CA TYR A 62 -3.13 -9.47 -4.65
C TYR A 62 -2.38 -9.14 -3.36
N ARG A 63 -2.88 -9.70 -2.26
CA ARG A 63 -2.26 -9.63 -0.93
C ARG A 63 -1.23 -10.74 -0.79
N VAL A 64 0.01 -10.38 -0.49
CA VAL A 64 1.09 -11.34 -0.21
C VAL A 64 0.97 -11.84 1.24
N ASN A 65 0.82 -10.91 2.18
CA ASN A 65 0.67 -11.19 3.61
C ASN A 65 -0.07 -10.04 4.31
N ALA A 66 -0.03 -9.99 5.64
CA ALA A 66 -0.80 -9.00 6.39
C ALA A 66 -0.38 -7.55 6.17
N THR A 67 0.85 -7.32 5.71
CA THR A 67 1.47 -6.00 5.53
C THR A 67 1.80 -5.69 4.07
N GLU A 68 1.75 -6.65 3.16
CA GLU A 68 2.25 -6.50 1.79
C GLU A 68 1.20 -6.85 0.73
N TYR A 69 1.09 -5.97 -0.26
CA TYR A 69 0.24 -6.10 -1.44
C TYR A 69 1.05 -5.78 -2.69
N ILE A 70 0.71 -6.43 -3.81
CA ILE A 70 1.39 -6.26 -5.09
C ILE A 70 0.38 -5.95 -6.18
N ILE A 71 0.77 -5.09 -7.13
CA ILE A 71 0.16 -4.94 -8.45
C ILE A 71 1.23 -5.08 -9.52
N ILE A 72 0.79 -5.33 -10.75
CA ILE A 72 1.64 -5.19 -11.94
C ILE A 72 1.06 -4.06 -12.78
N VAL A 73 1.92 -3.18 -13.29
CA VAL A 73 1.53 -2.07 -14.16
C VAL A 73 2.27 -2.14 -15.48
N THR A 74 1.61 -1.74 -16.57
CA THR A 74 2.24 -1.52 -17.88
C THR A 74 2.39 0.00 -18.06
N PRO A 75 3.61 0.52 -18.23
CA PRO A 75 3.85 1.91 -18.62
C PRO A 75 3.17 2.27 -19.95
N ILE A 76 2.72 3.52 -20.10
CA ILE A 76 2.16 4.08 -21.36
C ILE A 76 2.91 5.31 -21.85
#